data_AF-A0AAE0DMV7-F1
#
_entry.id   AF-A0AAE0DMV7-F1
#
_cell.length_a   1.000
_cell.length_b   1.000
_cell.length_c   1.000
_cell.angle_alpha   90.00
_cell.angle_beta   90.00
_cell.angle_gamma   90.00
#
_symmetry.space_group_name_H-M   'P 1'
#
loop_
_entity.id
_entity.type
_entity.pdbx_description
1 polymer ?
#
loop_
_entity_poly.entity_id
_entity_poly.type
_entity_poly.pdbx_seq_one_letter_code
_entity_poly.pdbx_strand_id
1 'polypeptide(L)'
;MTVRKRSSSSLDDLENKLNKAARIETTSAATDALALANARISELEHQLGELQGFINAVGVARKAPESIRRHLNRQPDAAKVLATQIGKAAAKVSGKLEEKTWNARKTGVTSDDMSKAMMPFLDEVEQIIRLPNSTEVAFDLVLDLAGYSYGEMDCKGCGYGERPSDIEIDDLLVELAPERRKIDPFWNFVEVLETLADQAKYLNGYGIEDFCSQTIKLLSEWKECLPTDAKLNGAEEERTLPSCQEILKPLT
;
A
#
# COMPACT_ATOMS: atom_id res chain seq x y z
N MET A 1 -86.36 -34.67 29.11
CA MET A 1 -85.54 -33.64 28.45
C MET A 1 -84.10 -33.82 28.91
N THR A 2 -83.25 -34.43 28.08
CA THR A 2 -81.84 -34.71 28.43
C THR A 2 -80.96 -33.68 27.75
N VAL A 3 -80.49 -32.69 28.50
CA VAL A 3 -79.59 -31.64 28.01
C VAL A 3 -78.20 -32.25 27.85
N ARG A 4 -77.77 -32.47 26.61
CA ARG A 4 -76.38 -32.82 26.28
C ARG A 4 -75.47 -31.63 26.62
N LYS A 5 -74.70 -31.73 27.70
CA LYS A 5 -73.52 -30.88 27.94
C LYS A 5 -72.52 -31.14 26.81
N ARG A 6 -72.40 -30.19 25.87
CA ARG A 6 -71.33 -30.20 24.88
C ARG A 6 -70.03 -29.73 25.53
N SER A 7 -68.96 -30.46 25.22
CA SER A 7 -67.63 -30.42 25.80
C SER A 7 -66.95 -29.05 25.70
N SER A 8 -66.67 -28.41 26.84
CA SER A 8 -65.85 -27.18 26.92
C SER A 8 -64.37 -27.44 26.62
N SER A 9 -63.86 -28.63 26.95
CA SER A 9 -62.47 -29.04 26.67
C SER A 9 -62.11 -29.05 25.18
N SER A 10 -63.09 -29.24 24.29
CA SER A 10 -62.82 -29.29 22.85
C SER A 10 -62.59 -27.92 22.22
N LEU A 11 -63.06 -26.83 22.85
CA LEU A 11 -62.89 -25.47 22.35
C LEU A 11 -61.54 -24.90 22.79
N ASP A 12 -61.16 -25.11 24.05
CA ASP A 12 -59.87 -24.68 24.59
C ASP A 12 -58.68 -25.38 23.88
N ASP A 13 -58.86 -26.67 23.53
CA ASP A 13 -57.88 -27.42 22.74
C ASP A 13 -57.75 -26.92 21.30
N LEU A 14 -58.84 -26.38 20.73
CA LEU A 14 -58.85 -25.82 19.38
C LEU A 14 -58.18 -24.45 19.35
N GLU A 15 -58.46 -23.61 20.34
CA GLU A 15 -57.86 -22.29 20.50
C GLU A 15 -56.34 -22.39 20.76
N ASN A 16 -55.90 -23.35 21.58
CA ASN A 16 -54.47 -23.62 21.79
C ASN A 16 -53.76 -24.11 20.51
N LYS A 17 -54.42 -24.96 19.70
CA LYS A 17 -53.87 -25.40 18.40
C LYS A 17 -53.78 -24.26 17.40
N LEU A 18 -54.79 -23.38 17.35
CA LEU A 18 -54.82 -22.22 16.48
C LEU A 18 -53.71 -21.22 16.83
N ASN A 19 -53.54 -20.92 18.12
CA ASN A 19 -52.51 -20.03 18.62
C ASN A 19 -51.09 -20.59 18.38
N LYS A 20 -50.91 -21.91 18.48
CA LYS A 20 -49.65 -22.57 18.16
C LYS A 20 -49.34 -22.51 16.66
N ALA A 21 -50.34 -22.74 15.80
CA ALA A 21 -50.19 -22.64 14.35
C ALA A 21 -49.85 -21.21 13.90
N ALA A 22 -50.55 -20.20 14.43
CA ALA A 22 -50.27 -18.80 14.14
C ALA A 22 -48.85 -18.38 14.55
N ARG A 23 -48.35 -18.86 15.70
CA ARG A 23 -46.96 -18.65 16.12
C ARG A 23 -45.95 -19.32 15.19
N ILE A 24 -46.22 -20.53 14.73
CA ILE A 24 -45.36 -21.26 13.79
C ILE A 24 -45.32 -20.54 12.44
N GLU A 25 -46.46 -20.11 11.90
CA GLU A 25 -46.54 -19.35 10.65
C GLU A 25 -45.83 -17.99 10.76
N THR A 26 -45.99 -17.28 11.88
CA THR A 26 -45.28 -16.01 12.12
C THR A 26 -43.77 -16.21 12.21
N THR A 27 -43.33 -17.31 12.84
CA THR A 27 -41.91 -17.66 12.94
C THR A 27 -41.35 -18.08 11.58
N SER A 28 -42.10 -18.86 10.80
CA SER A 28 -41.73 -19.28 9.43
C SER A 28 -41.62 -18.09 8.49
N ALA A 29 -42.58 -17.16 8.51
CA ALA A 29 -42.54 -15.95 7.71
C ALA A 29 -41.34 -15.06 8.06
N ALA A 30 -40.97 -14.98 9.36
CA ALA A 30 -39.79 -14.24 9.80
C ALA A 30 -38.47 -14.92 9.36
N THR A 31 -38.39 -16.25 9.38
CA THR A 31 -37.22 -16.99 8.88
C THR A 31 -37.06 -16.86 7.37
N ASP A 32 -38.17 -16.89 6.62
CA ASP A 32 -38.15 -16.73 5.17
C ASP A 32 -37.73 -15.30 4.77
N ALA A 33 -38.23 -14.29 5.49
CA ALA A 33 -37.81 -12.89 5.30
C ALA A 33 -36.31 -12.70 5.62
N LEU A 34 -35.79 -13.33 6.68
CA LEU A 34 -34.38 -13.29 7.01
C LEU A 34 -33.52 -13.99 5.95
N ALA A 35 -33.95 -15.15 5.45
CA ALA A 35 -33.25 -15.87 4.38
C ALA A 35 -33.20 -15.03 3.09
N LEU A 36 -34.30 -14.38 2.72
CA LEU A 36 -34.35 -13.47 1.57
C LEU A 36 -33.45 -12.25 1.76
N ALA A 37 -33.45 -11.66 2.96
CA ALA A 37 -32.58 -10.53 3.29
C ALA A 37 -31.10 -10.91 3.19
N ASN A 38 -30.70 -12.08 3.72
CA ASN A 38 -29.34 -12.59 3.65
C ASN A 38 -28.93 -12.89 2.20
N ALA A 39 -29.82 -13.48 1.40
CA ALA A 39 -29.56 -13.70 -0.03
C ALA A 39 -29.35 -12.36 -0.76
N ARG A 40 -30.14 -11.32 -0.44
CA ARG A 40 -29.98 -9.99 -1.02
C ARG A 40 -28.69 -9.30 -0.57
N ILE A 41 -28.30 -9.44 0.69
CA ILE A 41 -27.03 -8.93 1.21
C ILE A 41 -25.88 -9.58 0.46
N SER A 42 -25.88 -10.91 0.33
CA SER A 42 -24.85 -11.66 -0.39
C SER A 42 -24.72 -11.23 -1.86
N GLU A 43 -25.84 -11.03 -2.55
CA GLU A 43 -25.84 -10.51 -3.92
C GLU A 43 -25.27 -9.09 -4.00
N LEU A 44 -25.64 -8.21 -3.08
CA LEU A 44 -25.14 -6.83 -3.04
C LEU A 44 -23.64 -6.78 -2.72
N GLU A 45 -23.16 -7.63 -1.82
CA GLU A 45 -21.73 -7.77 -1.50
C GLU A 45 -20.95 -8.27 -2.72
N HIS A 46 -21.50 -9.22 -3.47
CA HIS A 46 -20.92 -9.69 -4.72
C HIS A 46 -20.80 -8.56 -5.76
N GLN A 47 -21.90 -7.85 -6.04
CA GLN A 47 -21.91 -6.71 -6.97
C GLN A 47 -20.96 -5.59 -6.53
N LEU A 48 -20.86 -5.34 -5.22
CA LEU A 48 -19.92 -4.36 -4.68
C LEU A 48 -18.47 -4.81 -4.94
N GLY A 49 -18.16 -6.09 -4.76
CA GLY A 49 -16.85 -6.67 -5.10
C GLY A 49 -16.51 -6.51 -6.58
N GLU A 50 -17.45 -6.80 -7.48
CA GLU A 50 -17.26 -6.62 -8.93
C GLU A 50 -17.01 -5.15 -9.30
N LEU A 51 -17.78 -4.22 -8.73
CA LEU A 51 -17.60 -2.78 -8.95
C LEU A 51 -16.24 -2.29 -8.45
N GLN A 52 -15.81 -2.75 -7.27
CA GLN A 52 -14.50 -2.43 -6.73
C GLN A 52 -13.38 -2.97 -7.62
N GLY A 53 -13.50 -4.23 -8.07
CA GLY A 53 -12.57 -4.84 -9.02
C GLY A 53 -12.49 -4.04 -10.33
N PHE A 54 -13.63 -3.61 -10.86
CA PHE A 54 -13.70 -2.78 -12.06
C PHE A 54 -13.02 -1.41 -11.85
N ILE A 55 -13.31 -0.71 -10.75
CA ILE A 55 -12.68 0.58 -10.43
C ILE A 55 -11.16 0.45 -10.35
N ASN A 56 -10.69 -0.62 -9.72
CA ASN A 56 -9.28 -0.91 -9.58
C ASN A 56 -8.62 -1.27 -10.92
N ALA A 57 -9.30 -2.05 -11.76
CA ALA A 57 -8.82 -2.44 -13.09
C ALA A 57 -8.72 -1.22 -14.03
N VAL A 58 -9.68 -0.30 -13.98
CA VAL A 58 -9.68 0.93 -14.79
C VAL A 58 -8.69 1.97 -14.23
N GLY A 59 -8.23 1.82 -12.97
CA GLY A 59 -7.25 2.71 -12.35
C GLY A 59 -7.83 4.08 -11.98
N VAL A 60 -9.12 4.13 -11.66
CA VAL A 60 -9.83 5.37 -11.31
C VAL A 60 -10.16 5.49 -9.81
N ALA A 61 -9.64 4.59 -8.97
CA ALA A 61 -9.87 4.62 -7.52
C ALA A 61 -9.49 5.97 -6.89
N ARG A 62 -8.38 6.57 -7.36
CA ARG A 62 -7.89 7.88 -6.93
C ARG A 62 -8.88 9.02 -7.21
N LYS A 63 -9.67 8.90 -8.28
CA LYS A 63 -10.67 9.90 -8.69
C LYS A 63 -12.06 9.61 -8.12
N ALA A 64 -12.21 8.50 -7.40
CA ALA A 64 -13.49 8.13 -6.82
C ALA A 64 -13.85 9.05 -5.63
N PRO A 65 -15.14 9.32 -5.39
CA PRO A 65 -15.60 9.98 -4.18
C PRO A 65 -15.08 9.32 -2.88
N GLU A 66 -14.94 10.12 -1.82
CA GLU A 66 -14.38 9.66 -0.54
C GLU A 66 -15.16 8.49 0.10
N SER A 67 -16.47 8.41 -0.13
CA SER A 67 -17.27 7.24 0.31
C SER A 67 -16.80 5.94 -0.35
N ILE A 68 -16.44 5.98 -1.63
CA ILE A 68 -15.94 4.82 -2.38
C ILE A 68 -14.49 4.52 -2.00
N ARG A 69 -13.63 5.54 -1.91
CA ARG A 69 -12.23 5.39 -1.45
C ARG A 69 -12.16 4.69 -0.09
N ARG A 70 -12.99 5.09 0.87
CA ARG A 70 -13.03 4.42 2.19
C ARG A 70 -13.39 2.94 2.11
N HIS A 71 -14.21 2.53 1.15
CA HIS A 71 -14.52 1.11 0.96
C HIS A 71 -13.38 0.36 0.27
N LEU A 72 -12.73 0.96 -0.72
CA LEU A 72 -11.55 0.39 -1.36
C LEU A 72 -10.40 0.21 -0.36
N ASN A 73 -10.17 1.20 0.52
CA ASN A 73 -9.10 1.19 1.53
C ASN A 73 -9.30 0.16 2.64
N ARG A 74 -10.50 -0.42 2.79
CA ARG A 74 -10.76 -1.51 3.75
C ARG A 74 -10.35 -2.87 3.23
N GLN A 75 -10.04 -2.98 1.94
CA GLN A 75 -9.61 -4.24 1.35
C GLN A 75 -8.22 -4.61 1.86
N PRO A 76 -7.94 -5.91 2.08
CA PRO A 76 -6.65 -6.35 2.61
C PRO A 76 -5.48 -6.05 1.66
N ASP A 77 -5.73 -5.91 0.36
CA ASP A 77 -4.76 -5.60 -0.68
C ASP A 77 -4.75 -4.12 -1.10
N ALA A 78 -5.48 -3.26 -0.38
CA ALA A 78 -5.67 -1.86 -0.76
C ALA A 78 -4.35 -1.10 -0.97
N ALA A 79 -3.37 -1.31 -0.08
CA ALA A 79 -2.06 -0.67 -0.17
C ALA A 79 -1.36 -1.02 -1.49
N LYS A 80 -1.35 -2.31 -1.85
CA LYS A 80 -0.73 -2.80 -3.09
C LYS A 80 -1.43 -2.27 -4.35
N VAL A 81 -2.76 -2.25 -4.34
CA VAL A 81 -3.55 -1.75 -5.47
C VAL A 81 -3.32 -0.26 -5.67
N LEU A 82 -3.35 0.54 -4.61
CA LEU A 82 -3.09 1.97 -4.67
C LEU A 82 -1.65 2.26 -5.11
N ALA A 83 -0.66 1.56 -4.55
CA ALA A 83 0.73 1.69 -4.95
C ALA A 83 0.92 1.42 -6.45
N THR A 84 0.30 0.35 -6.96
CA THR A 84 0.32 0.02 -8.40
C THR A 84 -0.29 1.13 -9.25
N GLN A 85 -1.40 1.74 -8.81
CA GLN A 85 -2.05 2.83 -9.55
C GLN A 85 -1.23 4.11 -9.54
N ILE A 86 -0.61 4.44 -8.39
CA ILE A 86 0.26 5.61 -8.24
C ILE A 86 1.51 5.43 -9.09
N GLY A 87 2.19 4.27 -9.01
CA GLY A 87 3.36 3.95 -9.82
C GLY A 87 3.08 4.03 -11.32
N LYS A 88 1.96 3.45 -11.80
CA LYS A 88 1.55 3.58 -13.22
C LYS A 88 1.30 5.03 -13.64
N ALA A 89 0.74 5.85 -12.76
CA ALA A 89 0.49 7.26 -13.04
C ALA A 89 1.80 8.06 -13.07
N ALA A 90 2.71 7.82 -12.11
CA ALA A 90 4.01 8.43 -12.03
C ALA A 90 4.88 8.07 -13.24
N ALA A 91 4.96 6.78 -13.60
CA ALA A 91 5.65 6.31 -14.80
C ALA A 91 5.14 7.00 -16.08
N LYS A 92 3.82 7.20 -16.21
CA LYS A 92 3.22 7.90 -17.35
C LYS A 92 3.58 9.38 -17.39
N VAL A 93 3.69 10.05 -16.24
CA VAL A 93 4.13 11.45 -16.17
C VAL A 93 5.60 11.56 -16.49
N SER A 94 6.42 10.70 -15.88
CA SER A 94 7.86 10.59 -16.10
C SER A 94 8.18 10.37 -17.59
N GLY A 95 7.61 9.35 -18.23
CA GLY A 95 7.88 9.06 -19.65
C GLY A 95 7.51 10.22 -20.60
N LYS A 96 6.45 10.98 -20.31
CA LYS A 96 6.08 12.16 -21.10
C LYS A 96 7.06 13.32 -20.96
N LEU A 97 7.71 13.43 -19.81
CA LEU A 97 8.72 14.45 -19.55
C LEU A 97 10.08 14.00 -20.09
N GLU A 98 10.41 12.72 -19.97
CA GLU A 98 11.62 12.11 -20.52
C GLU A 98 11.73 12.26 -22.04
N GLU A 99 10.61 12.10 -22.78
CA GLU A 99 10.56 12.42 -24.22
C GLU A 99 10.98 13.87 -24.54
N LYS A 100 10.86 14.77 -23.57
CA LYS A 100 11.19 16.20 -23.72
C LYS A 100 12.56 16.56 -23.15
N THR A 101 13.08 15.82 -22.17
CA THR A 101 14.41 16.06 -21.57
C THR A 101 15.53 15.83 -22.58
N TRP A 102 15.38 14.86 -23.51
CA TRP A 102 16.34 14.64 -24.61
C TRP A 102 16.59 15.88 -25.48
N ASN A 103 15.67 16.84 -25.48
CA ASN A 103 15.81 18.11 -26.20
C ASN A 103 15.59 19.30 -25.27
N ALA A 104 16.13 19.23 -24.04
CA ALA A 104 16.00 20.25 -23.01
C ALA A 104 16.29 21.66 -23.54
N ARG A 105 17.29 21.81 -24.43
CA ARG A 105 17.62 23.10 -25.06
C ARG A 105 16.46 23.72 -25.86
N LYS A 106 15.56 22.92 -26.43
CA LYS A 106 14.37 23.41 -27.17
C LYS A 106 13.09 23.36 -26.33
N THR A 107 12.95 22.38 -25.46
CA THR A 107 11.72 22.16 -24.67
C THR A 107 11.71 22.96 -23.37
N GLY A 108 12.88 23.32 -22.86
CA GLY A 108 13.06 23.94 -21.55
C GLY A 108 12.83 22.98 -20.37
N VAL A 109 12.60 21.69 -20.63
CA VAL A 109 12.34 20.67 -19.60
C VAL A 109 13.65 20.12 -19.08
N THR A 110 13.86 20.15 -17.77
CA THR A 110 15.09 19.68 -17.10
C THR A 110 14.77 18.59 -16.06
N SER A 111 15.82 18.05 -15.42
CA SER A 111 15.66 17.13 -14.28
C SER A 111 14.91 17.76 -13.10
N ASP A 112 14.95 19.09 -12.94
CA ASP A 112 14.21 19.81 -11.91
C ASP A 112 12.68 19.65 -12.13
N ASP A 113 12.24 19.64 -13.39
CA ASP A 113 10.84 19.41 -13.74
C ASP A 113 10.42 17.96 -13.48
N MET A 114 11.32 17.00 -13.70
CA MET A 114 11.11 15.59 -13.35
C MET A 114 10.93 15.46 -11.83
N SER A 115 11.81 16.07 -11.05
CA SER A 115 11.73 16.09 -9.58
C SER A 115 10.41 16.72 -9.10
N LYS A 116 10.07 17.92 -9.58
CA LYS A 116 8.80 18.61 -9.25
C LYS A 116 7.58 17.78 -9.62
N ALA A 117 7.62 17.05 -10.73
CA ALA A 117 6.53 16.19 -11.16
C ALA A 117 6.31 14.98 -10.25
N MET A 118 7.30 14.57 -9.46
CA MET A 118 7.17 13.46 -8.51
C MET A 118 6.48 13.86 -7.20
N MET A 119 6.56 15.14 -6.80
CA MET A 119 6.01 15.64 -5.53
C MET A 119 4.56 15.24 -5.27
N PRO A 120 3.59 15.40 -6.20
CA PRO A 120 2.20 15.03 -5.93
C PRO A 120 2.01 13.53 -5.66
N PHE A 121 2.91 12.67 -6.17
CA PHE A 121 2.85 11.24 -5.91
C PHE A 121 3.45 10.88 -4.55
N LEU A 122 4.43 11.64 -4.06
CA LEU A 122 4.97 11.49 -2.69
C LEU A 122 3.90 11.84 -1.64
N ASP A 123 3.12 12.90 -1.85
CA ASP A 123 1.96 13.23 -1.00
C ASP A 123 0.95 12.08 -0.93
N GLU A 124 0.86 11.25 -1.98
CA GLU A 124 -0.02 10.10 -2.03
C GLU A 124 0.57 8.85 -1.38
N VAL A 125 1.90 8.74 -1.29
CA VAL A 125 2.57 7.69 -0.52
C VAL A 125 2.14 7.77 0.95
N GLU A 126 1.96 8.96 1.52
CA GLU A 126 1.45 9.11 2.88
C GLU A 126 0.10 8.43 3.10
N GLN A 127 -0.77 8.40 2.08
CA GLN A 127 -2.05 7.71 2.15
C GLN A 127 -1.86 6.19 2.19
N ILE A 128 -0.85 5.67 1.50
CA ILE A 128 -0.49 4.25 1.52
C ILE A 128 0.07 3.87 2.88
N ILE A 129 0.96 4.67 3.46
CA ILE A 129 1.60 4.40 4.77
C ILE A 129 0.54 4.21 5.87
N ARG A 130 -0.60 4.91 5.79
CA ARG A 130 -1.71 4.78 6.75
C ARG A 130 -2.53 3.48 6.61
N LEU A 131 -2.28 2.68 5.57
CA LEU A 131 -2.96 1.41 5.35
C LEU A 131 -2.23 0.26 6.07
N PRO A 132 -2.95 -0.81 6.46
CA PRO A 132 -2.33 -1.98 7.06
C PRO A 132 -1.39 -2.69 6.07
N ASN A 133 -0.28 -3.24 6.58
CA ASN A 133 0.71 -4.01 5.81
C ASN A 133 1.25 -3.26 4.58
N SER A 134 1.43 -1.94 4.70
CA SER A 134 1.78 -1.05 3.60
C SER A 134 3.27 -0.77 3.46
N THR A 135 4.07 -1.04 4.48
CA THR A 135 5.47 -0.60 4.57
C THR A 135 6.32 -1.05 3.38
N GLU A 136 6.24 -2.33 3.00
CA GLU A 136 6.97 -2.88 1.86
C GLU A 136 6.59 -2.18 0.55
N VAL A 137 5.29 -2.11 0.26
CA VAL A 137 4.78 -1.52 -0.98
C VAL A 137 4.97 0.00 -1.05
N ALA A 138 4.95 0.69 0.10
CA ALA A 138 5.26 2.12 0.19
C ALA A 138 6.75 2.35 -0.10
N PHE A 139 7.64 1.56 0.50
CA PHE A 139 9.07 1.67 0.28
C PHE A 139 9.44 1.44 -1.18
N ASP A 140 8.93 0.36 -1.79
CA ASP A 140 9.21 0.05 -3.20
C ASP A 140 8.67 1.15 -4.13
N LEU A 141 7.50 1.71 -3.84
CA LEU A 141 6.96 2.83 -4.61
C LEU A 141 7.84 4.09 -4.48
N VAL A 142 8.36 4.41 -3.29
CA VAL A 142 9.26 5.56 -3.13
C VAL A 142 10.56 5.37 -3.91
N LEU A 143 11.11 4.14 -3.97
CA LEU A 143 12.25 3.83 -4.84
C LEU A 143 11.93 4.04 -6.33
N ASP A 144 10.76 3.61 -6.79
CA ASP A 144 10.32 3.85 -8.18
C ASP A 144 10.22 5.36 -8.47
N LEU A 145 9.63 6.14 -7.55
CA LEU A 145 9.54 7.59 -7.66
C LEU A 145 10.92 8.26 -7.66
N ALA A 146 11.88 7.73 -6.90
CA ALA A 146 13.26 8.17 -6.92
C ALA A 146 13.88 8.02 -8.31
N GLY A 147 13.69 6.85 -8.93
CA GLY A 147 14.12 6.58 -10.31
C GLY A 147 13.47 7.52 -11.33
N TYR A 148 12.20 7.84 -11.16
CA TYR A 148 11.47 8.76 -12.03
C TYR A 148 11.82 10.25 -11.83
N SER A 149 12.55 10.60 -10.77
CA SER A 149 12.81 12.00 -10.42
C SER A 149 13.91 12.65 -11.26
N TYR A 150 14.74 11.88 -11.97
CA TYR A 150 15.87 12.42 -12.72
C TYR A 150 15.81 12.19 -14.24
N GLY A 151 15.24 11.07 -14.71
CA GLY A 151 15.16 10.72 -16.13
C GLY A 151 16.52 10.46 -16.80
N GLU A 152 16.56 10.39 -18.13
CA GLU A 152 17.83 10.40 -18.86
C GLU A 152 18.56 11.75 -18.77
N MET A 153 19.84 11.69 -18.39
CA MET A 153 20.71 12.86 -18.22
C MET A 153 21.52 13.11 -19.49
N ASP A 154 21.37 14.31 -20.08
CA ASP A 154 21.93 14.65 -21.40
C ASP A 154 23.28 15.40 -21.34
N CYS A 155 23.57 16.11 -20.24
CA CYS A 155 24.75 16.96 -20.09
C CYS A 155 25.49 16.74 -18.77
N LYS A 156 26.69 16.15 -18.83
CA LYS A 156 27.58 16.04 -17.66
C LYS A 156 28.05 17.41 -17.18
N GLY A 157 27.99 17.65 -15.87
CA GLY A 157 28.41 18.91 -15.24
C GLY A 157 27.45 20.09 -15.43
N CYS A 158 26.29 19.88 -16.05
CA CYS A 158 25.18 20.83 -15.99
C CYS A 158 24.52 20.68 -14.62
N GLY A 159 24.99 21.41 -13.60
CA GLY A 159 24.40 21.35 -12.25
C GLY A 159 22.89 21.49 -12.31
N TYR A 160 22.18 20.56 -11.67
CA TYR A 160 20.73 20.56 -11.61
C TYR A 160 20.29 21.46 -10.45
N GLY A 161 19.18 22.17 -10.64
CA GLY A 161 18.74 23.24 -9.76
C GLY A 161 17.98 22.70 -8.56
N GLU A 162 16.81 23.29 -8.30
CA GLU A 162 15.98 22.90 -7.17
C GLU A 162 15.24 21.58 -7.46
N ARG A 163 15.69 20.51 -6.82
CA ARG A 163 15.11 19.16 -6.90
C ARG A 163 14.32 18.84 -5.61
N PRO A 164 13.08 19.34 -5.47
CA PRO A 164 12.33 19.23 -4.20
C PRO A 164 12.01 17.80 -3.79
N SER A 165 11.91 16.86 -4.74
CA SER A 165 11.61 15.46 -4.42
C SER A 165 12.75 14.76 -3.69
N ASP A 166 14.00 15.19 -3.87
CA ASP A 166 15.17 14.43 -3.41
C ASP A 166 15.17 14.29 -1.87
N ILE A 167 14.84 15.36 -1.16
CA ILE A 167 14.76 15.36 0.31
C ILE A 167 13.59 14.50 0.78
N GLU A 168 12.39 14.72 0.22
CA GLU A 168 11.18 13.99 0.61
C GLU A 168 11.30 12.48 0.35
N ILE A 169 11.93 12.08 -0.77
CA ILE A 169 12.23 10.69 -1.08
C ILE A 169 13.17 10.10 -0.03
N ASP A 170 14.27 10.79 0.27
CA ASP A 170 15.28 10.30 1.21
C ASP A 170 14.69 10.16 2.62
N ASP A 171 13.93 11.16 3.08
CA ASP A 171 13.28 11.15 4.39
C ASP A 171 12.25 10.00 4.51
N LEU A 172 11.42 9.78 3.48
CA LEU A 172 10.47 8.66 3.46
C LEU A 172 11.18 7.29 3.46
N LEU A 173 12.28 7.14 2.71
CA LEU A 173 13.04 5.89 2.68
C LEU A 173 13.72 5.61 4.04
N VAL A 174 14.27 6.65 4.68
CA VAL A 174 14.84 6.56 6.04
C VAL A 174 13.78 6.19 7.07
N GLU A 175 12.56 6.72 6.96
CA GLU A 175 11.45 6.38 7.84
C GLU A 175 10.97 4.93 7.64
N LEU A 176 10.82 4.49 6.39
CA LEU A 176 10.24 3.21 6.05
C LEU A 176 11.21 2.03 6.17
N ALA A 177 12.52 2.23 5.93
CA ALA A 177 13.50 1.16 5.94
C ALA A 177 13.53 0.38 7.28
N PRO A 178 13.56 1.03 8.47
CA PRO A 178 13.61 0.33 9.74
C PRO A 178 12.37 -0.53 9.97
N GLU A 179 11.19 -0.02 9.62
CA GLU A 179 9.94 -0.76 9.73
C GLU A 179 9.89 -1.94 8.76
N ARG A 180 10.35 -1.76 7.52
CA ARG A 180 10.43 -2.86 6.54
C ARG A 180 11.33 -3.98 7.06
N ARG A 181 12.51 -3.64 7.59
CA ARG A 181 13.46 -4.61 8.14
C ARG A 181 12.91 -5.37 9.36
N LYS A 182 12.05 -4.75 10.17
CA LYS A 182 11.36 -5.43 11.28
C LYS A 182 10.33 -6.44 10.77
N ILE A 183 9.61 -6.10 9.71
CA ILE A 183 8.56 -6.95 9.11
C ILE A 183 9.19 -8.12 8.35
N ASP A 184 10.23 -7.85 7.56
CA ASP A 184 10.98 -8.84 6.81
C ASP A 184 12.47 -8.79 7.17
N PRO A 185 12.91 -9.59 8.17
CA PRO A 185 14.32 -9.68 8.55
C PRO A 185 15.25 -10.22 7.45
N PHE A 186 14.70 -10.85 6.40
CA PHE A 186 15.45 -11.42 5.29
C PHE A 186 15.45 -10.52 4.06
N TRP A 187 14.85 -9.32 4.15
CA TRP A 187 14.87 -8.33 3.09
C TRP A 187 16.32 -8.01 2.68
N ASN A 188 16.60 -8.14 1.38
CA ASN A 188 17.91 -7.88 0.80
C ASN A 188 18.19 -6.38 0.65
N PHE A 189 18.33 -5.67 1.76
CA PHE A 189 18.64 -4.24 1.77
C PHE A 189 20.02 -3.92 1.15
N VAL A 190 20.92 -4.90 1.03
CA VAL A 190 22.25 -4.74 0.43
C VAL A 190 22.14 -4.46 -1.07
N GLU A 191 21.24 -5.14 -1.77
CA GLU A 191 20.97 -4.89 -3.19
C GLU A 191 20.36 -3.49 -3.42
N VAL A 192 19.49 -3.06 -2.51
CA VAL A 192 18.92 -1.71 -2.52
C VAL A 192 20.02 -0.66 -2.31
N LEU A 193 20.91 -0.88 -1.32
CA LEU A 193 22.05 -0.01 -1.07
C LEU A 193 22.97 0.09 -2.30
N GLU A 194 23.31 -1.03 -2.92
CA GLU A 194 24.18 -1.06 -4.10
C GLU A 194 23.55 -0.32 -5.28
N THR A 195 22.24 -0.51 -5.50
CA THR A 195 21.48 0.20 -6.53
C THR A 195 21.48 1.72 -6.28
N LEU A 196 21.17 2.16 -5.07
CA LEU A 196 21.15 3.58 -4.70
C LEU A 196 22.54 4.20 -4.78
N ALA A 197 23.59 3.51 -4.34
CA ALA A 197 24.96 3.99 -4.40
C ALA A 197 25.46 4.16 -5.84
N ASP A 198 25.13 3.22 -6.73
CA ASP A 198 25.45 3.32 -8.16
C ASP A 198 24.71 4.49 -8.83
N GLN A 199 23.43 4.69 -8.48
CA GLN A 199 22.65 5.84 -8.95
C GLN A 199 23.21 7.16 -8.44
N ALA A 200 23.52 7.28 -7.15
CA ALA A 200 24.13 8.48 -6.57
C ALA A 200 25.46 8.81 -7.24
N LYS A 201 26.30 7.80 -7.49
CA LYS A 201 27.57 7.98 -8.21
C LYS A 201 27.36 8.44 -9.66
N TYR A 202 26.37 7.88 -10.35
CA TYR A 202 25.99 8.32 -11.69
C TYR A 202 25.58 9.80 -11.69
N LEU A 203 24.64 10.16 -10.80
CA LEU A 203 24.07 11.50 -10.67
C LEU A 203 25.08 12.55 -10.18
N ASN A 204 26.07 12.17 -9.37
CA ASN A 204 27.16 13.06 -8.97
C ASN A 204 27.97 13.55 -10.19
N GLY A 205 28.19 12.69 -11.20
CA GLY A 205 28.82 13.08 -12.47
C GLY A 205 28.05 14.15 -13.25
N TYR A 206 26.80 14.41 -12.85
CA TYR A 206 25.89 15.40 -13.40
C TYR A 206 25.68 16.60 -12.44
N GLY A 207 26.33 16.63 -11.28
CA GLY A 207 26.21 17.71 -10.30
C GLY A 207 25.03 17.57 -9.35
N ILE A 208 24.44 16.37 -9.23
CA ILE A 208 23.46 16.03 -8.20
C ILE A 208 24.20 15.25 -7.12
N GLU A 209 24.56 15.92 -6.03
CA GLU A 209 25.50 15.38 -5.04
C GLU A 209 24.84 14.61 -3.89
N ASP A 210 23.60 14.96 -3.54
CA ASP A 210 22.93 14.49 -2.29
C ASP A 210 21.82 13.45 -2.53
N PHE A 211 21.79 12.78 -3.69
CA PHE A 211 20.75 11.80 -4.01
C PHE A 211 20.71 10.65 -2.99
N CYS A 212 19.60 10.55 -2.25
CA CYS A 212 19.33 9.51 -1.23
C CYS A 212 20.49 9.31 -0.23
N SER A 213 21.21 10.38 0.09
CA SER A 213 22.46 10.30 0.87
C SER A 213 22.24 9.76 2.29
N GLN A 214 21.13 10.10 2.94
CA GLN A 214 20.79 9.63 4.28
C GLN A 214 20.40 8.16 4.26
N THR A 215 19.60 7.73 3.29
CA THR A 215 19.22 6.33 3.07
C THR A 215 20.45 5.47 2.79
N ILE A 216 21.33 5.92 1.90
CA ILE A 216 22.59 5.21 1.60
C ILE A 216 23.42 5.05 2.87
N LYS A 217 23.56 6.12 3.66
CA LYS A 217 24.28 6.07 4.94
C LYS A 217 23.65 5.07 5.91
N LEU A 218 22.34 5.14 6.12
CA LEU A 218 21.60 4.22 7.00
C LEU A 218 21.82 2.76 6.62
N LEU A 219 21.63 2.44 5.34
CA LEU A 219 21.79 1.06 4.85
C LEU A 219 23.25 0.60 4.88
N SER A 220 24.21 1.51 4.69
CA SER A 220 25.65 1.21 4.81
C SER A 220 26.01 0.84 6.25
N GLU A 221 25.55 1.60 7.24
CA GLU A 221 25.73 1.29 8.67
C GLU A 221 25.14 -0.09 9.01
N TRP A 222 23.98 -0.44 8.43
CA TRP A 222 23.40 -1.77 8.59
C TRP A 222 24.22 -2.89 7.95
N LYS A 223 24.81 -2.64 6.78
CA LYS A 223 25.70 -3.59 6.10
C LYS A 223 26.95 -3.85 6.92
N GLU A 224 27.53 -2.84 7.56
CA GLU A 224 28.66 -2.98 8.48
C GLU A 224 28.33 -3.79 9.74
N CYS A 225 27.07 -3.74 10.18
CA CYS A 225 26.58 -4.54 11.30
C CYS A 225 26.28 -6.00 10.92
N LEU A 226 26.24 -6.34 9.64
CA LEU A 226 26.11 -7.74 9.25
C LEU A 226 27.36 -8.49 9.73
N PRO A 227 27.20 -9.66 10.36
CA PRO A 227 28.35 -10.48 10.70
C PRO A 227 29.12 -10.74 9.40
N THR A 228 30.29 -10.12 9.27
CA THR A 228 31.24 -10.44 8.20
C THR A 228 31.49 -11.92 8.36
N ASP A 229 31.11 -12.71 7.35
CA ASP A 229 31.13 -14.16 7.44
C ASP A 229 32.31 -14.63 8.27
N ALA A 230 31.97 -15.31 9.37
CA ALA A 230 32.91 -16.06 10.16
C ALA A 230 33.89 -16.70 9.18
N LYS A 231 35.19 -16.44 9.41
CA LYS A 231 36.28 -17.26 8.88
C LYS A 231 35.76 -18.68 8.73
N LEU A 232 35.47 -19.08 7.50
CA LEU A 232 34.88 -20.36 7.15
C LEU A 232 35.79 -21.44 7.72
N ASN A 233 35.41 -21.98 8.89
CA ASN A 233 35.82 -23.25 9.44
C ASN A 233 34.89 -23.59 10.61
N GLY A 234 33.75 -24.19 10.24
CA GLY A 234 33.03 -25.17 11.05
C GLY A 234 32.26 -24.63 12.27
N ALA A 235 30.97 -24.37 12.06
CA ALA A 235 29.89 -24.87 12.92
C ALA A 235 28.55 -24.43 12.32
N GLU A 236 27.74 -25.40 11.92
CA GLU A 236 26.31 -25.21 11.75
C GLU A 236 25.72 -24.99 13.14
N GLU A 237 25.42 -23.74 13.51
CA GLU A 237 24.63 -23.46 14.70
C GLU A 237 23.79 -22.19 14.50
N GLU A 238 22.50 -22.33 14.81
CA GLU A 238 21.39 -21.36 14.83
C GLU A 238 21.68 -19.91 14.37
N ARG A 239 21.08 -19.55 13.23
CA ARG A 239 20.95 -18.16 12.77
C ARG A 239 19.98 -17.37 13.66
N THR A 240 20.43 -16.97 14.84
CA THR A 240 19.85 -15.81 15.54
C THR A 240 20.61 -14.57 15.08
N LEU A 241 19.95 -13.72 14.30
CA LEU A 241 20.46 -12.39 13.93
C LEU A 241 20.79 -11.60 15.22
N PRO A 242 21.99 -10.99 15.33
CA PRO A 242 22.29 -10.10 16.44
C PRO A 242 21.32 -8.91 16.42
N SER A 243 20.75 -8.61 17.58
CA SER A 243 19.86 -7.48 17.81
C SER A 243 20.59 -6.15 17.57
N CYS A 244 20.40 -5.54 16.41
CA CYS A 244 20.75 -4.14 16.14
C CYS A 244 19.75 -3.18 16.84
N GLN A 245 19.46 -3.39 18.13
CA GLN A 245 18.51 -2.56 18.88
C GLN A 245 19.09 -1.24 19.40
N GLU A 246 20.37 -0.93 19.16
CA GLU A 246 20.99 0.30 19.68
C GLU A 246 21.08 1.48 18.70
N ILE A 247 20.69 1.32 17.42
CA ILE A 247 20.82 2.40 16.41
C ILE A 247 19.56 3.28 16.31
N LEU A 248 18.43 2.91 16.93
CA LEU A 248 17.20 3.72 16.98
C LEU A 248 17.20 4.74 18.14
N LYS A 249 18.30 5.46 18.38
CA LYS A 249 18.22 6.70 19.17
C LYS A 249 17.82 7.82 18.20
N PRO A 250 16.73 8.56 18.46
CA PRO A 250 16.38 9.71 17.64
C PRO A 250 17.55 10.68 17.67
N LEU A 251 18.00 11.11 16.49
CA LEU A 251 18.85 12.29 16.35
C LEU A 251 18.12 13.44 17.03
N THR A 252 18.69 13.92 18.14
CA THR A 252 18.22 15.10 18.88
C THR A 252 19.08 16.29 18.50
#